data_AF-A0A3D4NNN0-F1
#
_entry.id   AF-A0A3D4NNN0-F1
#
_cell.length_a   1.000
_cell.length_b   1.000
_cell.length_c   1.000
_cell.angle_alpha   90.00
_cell.angle_beta   90.00
_cell.angle_gamma   90.00
#
_symmetry.space_group_name_H-M   'P 1'
#
loop_
_entity.id
_entity.type
_entity.pdbx_description
1 polymer ?
#
loop_
_entity_poly.entity_id
_entity_poly.type
_entity_poly.pdbx_seq_one_letter_code
_entity_poly.pdbx_strand_id
1 'polypeptide(L)'
;DEVDSILIDEARTPLIISGQAEDSSKLYIEINKLIPQLELHVEEVEGEVTKAGHYTVDEKTRQVELNEAGHQFIEDMLTGVGLLAEGESLYSAHNLGLLTHVYAGLRAHKLFHRNIEYIVQDGQVVLVDEHTGRTMPGRRLSEGLHQAIEAKENLNIQAESQTLASTTFQNYFRLYNKLSGMTGTADTEAFEFHQIYGLSVMVIPPNKPLARKDYNDLVFLTAEEKYAAIINDIKECMTQGRPVLVGTATIETSEHMSTLLDKEGIEHKVLNAKFHEKEAEIIAQAGRPGALTIATNMAGRG
;
A
#
# COMPACT_ATOMS: atom_id res chain seq x y z
N ASP A 1 -14.40 19.66 6.86
CA ASP A 1 -15.47 19.37 5.90
C ASP A 1 -15.40 17.89 5.55
N GLU A 2 -16.49 17.29 5.08
CA GLU A 2 -16.55 15.88 4.65
C GLU A 2 -15.87 14.89 5.61
N VAL A 3 -16.23 15.01 6.89
CA VAL A 3 -15.49 14.36 7.98
C VAL A 3 -15.60 12.85 8.01
N ASP A 4 -16.63 12.25 7.42
CA ASP A 4 -16.73 10.81 7.24
C ASP A 4 -15.58 10.29 6.37
N SER A 5 -15.36 10.92 5.22
CA SER A 5 -14.29 10.48 4.32
C SER A 5 -12.90 10.76 4.87
N ILE A 6 -12.66 11.93 5.46
CA ILE A 6 -11.31 12.28 5.93
C ILE A 6 -10.96 11.54 7.24
N LEU A 7 -11.89 11.52 8.21
CA LEU A 7 -11.59 11.04 9.55
C LEU A 7 -11.84 9.53 9.73
N ILE A 8 -12.54 8.88 8.80
CA ILE A 8 -12.82 7.44 8.82
C ILE A 8 -12.14 6.75 7.63
N ASP A 9 -12.53 7.09 6.39
CA ASP A 9 -12.07 6.34 5.20
C ASP A 9 -10.57 6.55 4.92
N GLU A 10 -10.14 7.81 4.77
CA GLU A 10 -8.74 8.17 4.50
C GLU A 10 -7.84 7.98 5.73
N ALA A 11 -8.43 8.02 6.93
CA ALA A 11 -7.68 7.86 8.17
C ALA A 11 -7.13 6.42 8.38
N ARG A 12 -7.48 5.47 7.49
CA ARG A 12 -6.94 4.10 7.50
C ARG A 12 -5.48 4.05 7.04
N THR A 13 -5.04 5.01 6.23
CA THR A 13 -3.65 5.10 5.77
C THR A 13 -2.93 6.24 6.48
N PRO A 14 -1.70 6.01 6.99
CA PRO A 14 -0.93 7.07 7.61
C PRO A 14 -0.45 8.08 6.56
N LEU A 15 -0.34 9.34 6.96
CA LEU A 15 0.38 10.37 6.22
C LEU A 15 1.88 10.09 6.38
N ILE A 16 2.57 9.93 5.24
CA ILE A 16 3.99 9.60 5.19
C ILE A 16 4.70 10.65 4.34
N ILE A 17 5.77 11.21 4.88
CA ILE A 17 6.76 11.98 4.11
C ILE A 17 7.94 11.06 3.88
N SER A 18 8.11 10.66 2.62
CA SER A 18 9.27 9.88 2.20
C SER A 18 10.32 10.80 1.58
N GLY A 19 11.57 10.60 1.96
CA GLY A 19 12.73 11.20 1.32
C GLY A 19 13.49 10.17 0.48
N GLN A 20 14.31 10.67 -0.44
CA GLN A 20 15.39 9.84 -0.97
C GLN A 20 16.40 9.65 0.16
N ALA A 21 16.69 8.40 0.51
CA ALA A 21 17.83 8.09 1.35
C ALA A 21 19.12 8.44 0.62
N GLU A 22 20.22 8.64 1.36
CA GLU A 22 21.55 8.71 0.76
C GLU A 22 21.82 7.45 -0.08
N ASP A 23 22.55 7.61 -1.18
CA ASP A 23 22.90 6.50 -2.07
C ASP A 23 23.84 5.51 -1.36
N SER A 24 23.24 4.51 -0.71
CA SER A 24 23.91 3.40 -0.04
C SER A 24 24.27 2.25 -0.99
N SER A 25 24.08 2.41 -2.31
CA SER A 25 24.33 1.35 -3.30
C SER A 25 25.75 0.79 -3.21
N LYS A 26 26.76 1.64 -2.98
CA LYS A 26 28.15 1.20 -2.78
C LYS A 26 28.31 0.31 -1.55
N LEU A 27 27.63 0.66 -0.46
CA LEU A 27 27.68 -0.08 0.80
C LEU A 27 27.08 -1.48 0.62
N TYR A 28 25.92 -1.57 -0.06
CA TYR A 28 25.32 -2.86 -0.40
C TYR A 28 26.23 -3.72 -1.28
N ILE A 29 26.93 -3.13 -2.25
CA ILE A 29 27.87 -3.87 -3.11
C ILE A 29 29.04 -4.42 -2.31
N GLU A 30 29.64 -3.63 -1.41
CA GLU A 30 30.76 -4.10 -0.59
C GLU A 30 30.31 -5.18 0.41
N ILE A 31 29.20 -4.97 1.12
CA ILE A 31 28.66 -5.98 2.05
C ILE A 31 28.31 -7.27 1.31
N ASN A 32 27.72 -7.19 0.12
CA ASN A 32 27.39 -8.36 -0.70
C ASN A 32 28.62 -9.24 -1.02
N LYS A 33 29.83 -8.68 -1.07
CA LYS A 33 31.08 -9.45 -1.25
C LYS A 33 31.54 -10.16 0.02
N LEU A 34 31.16 -9.64 1.20
CA LEU A 34 31.57 -10.18 2.50
C LEU A 34 30.65 -11.31 2.95
N ILE A 35 29.33 -11.17 2.76
CA ILE A 35 28.32 -12.13 3.27
C ILE A 35 28.59 -13.60 2.84
N PRO A 36 29.02 -13.91 1.59
CA PRO A 36 29.31 -15.28 1.20
C PRO A 36 30.42 -15.98 2.00
N GLN A 37 31.29 -15.22 2.68
CA GLN A 37 32.37 -15.75 3.52
C GLN A 37 31.89 -16.19 4.91
N LEU A 38 30.66 -15.82 5.29
CA LEU A 38 30.06 -16.29 6.54
C LEU A 38 29.59 -17.75 6.38
N GLU A 39 29.95 -18.58 7.36
CA GLU A 39 29.63 -20.01 7.37
C GLU A 39 28.46 -20.31 8.29
N LEU A 40 27.63 -21.28 7.93
CA LEU A 40 26.52 -21.73 8.76
C LEU A 40 27.04 -22.49 9.99
N HIS A 41 26.61 -22.04 11.17
CA HIS A 41 26.77 -22.72 12.43
C HIS A 41 25.63 -23.72 12.62
N VAL A 42 25.95 -24.98 12.94
CA VAL A 42 24.97 -26.05 13.14
C VAL A 42 25.19 -26.70 14.50
N GLU A 43 24.16 -26.67 15.33
CA GLU A 43 24.04 -27.40 16.59
C GLU A 43 22.80 -28.31 16.46
N GLU A 44 23.00 -29.61 16.24
CA GLU A 44 21.88 -30.56 16.13
C GLU A 44 21.32 -30.96 17.51
N VAL A 45 22.15 -30.86 18.55
CA VAL A 45 21.82 -31.10 19.96
C VAL A 45 22.38 -29.91 20.76
N GLU A 46 21.61 -29.37 21.70
CA GLU A 46 22.07 -28.25 22.56
C GLU A 46 23.41 -28.59 23.21
N GLY A 47 24.45 -27.84 22.85
CA GLY A 47 25.82 -28.02 23.35
C GLY A 47 26.74 -28.93 22.54
N GLU A 48 26.25 -29.59 21.49
CA GLU A 48 27.08 -30.34 20.53
C GLU A 48 27.14 -29.63 19.16
N VAL A 49 28.21 -28.88 18.96
CA VAL A 49 28.49 -28.18 17.69
C VAL A 49 28.93 -29.19 16.63
N THR A 50 28.06 -29.50 15.68
CA THR A 50 28.36 -30.38 14.54
C THR A 50 29.13 -29.64 13.45
N LYS A 51 28.89 -28.34 13.30
CA LYS A 51 29.67 -27.45 12.44
C LYS A 51 29.84 -26.08 13.09
N ALA A 52 31.08 -25.74 13.42
CA ALA A 52 31.42 -24.38 13.83
C ALA A 52 31.27 -23.44 12.64
N GLY A 53 30.44 -22.40 12.80
CA GLY A 53 30.24 -21.33 11.83
C GLY A 53 29.92 -20.01 12.51
N HIS A 54 29.48 -19.05 11.72
CA HIS A 54 29.31 -17.63 12.06
C HIS A 54 27.85 -17.22 12.30
N TYR A 55 26.88 -17.92 11.71
CA TYR A 55 25.46 -17.57 11.85
C TYR A 55 24.57 -18.79 11.94
N THR A 56 23.40 -18.65 12.55
CA THR A 56 22.31 -19.65 12.57
C THR A 56 21.15 -19.18 11.70
N VAL A 57 20.34 -20.12 11.24
CA VAL A 57 19.13 -19.85 10.45
C VAL A 57 17.98 -20.61 11.08
N ASP A 58 16.92 -19.91 11.42
CA ASP A 58 15.64 -20.52 11.74
C ASP A 58 14.71 -20.36 10.52
N GLU A 59 14.55 -21.45 9.77
CA GLU A 59 13.67 -21.47 8.59
C GLU A 59 12.18 -21.33 8.96
N LYS A 60 11.77 -21.73 10.19
CA LYS A 60 10.37 -21.65 10.61
C LYS A 60 9.95 -20.22 10.89
N THR A 61 10.81 -19.46 11.58
CA THR A 61 10.58 -18.05 11.86
C THR A 61 11.15 -17.13 10.79
N ARG A 62 11.92 -17.67 9.83
CA ARG A 62 12.66 -16.96 8.79
C ARG A 62 13.56 -15.89 9.39
N GLN A 63 14.34 -16.28 10.39
CA GLN A 63 15.30 -15.42 11.07
C GLN A 63 16.73 -15.92 10.84
N VAL A 64 17.66 -14.98 10.81
CA VAL A 64 19.10 -15.26 10.77
C VAL A 64 19.75 -14.49 11.90
N GLU A 65 20.61 -15.17 12.66
CA GLU A 65 21.30 -14.58 13.80
C GLU A 65 22.79 -14.85 13.68
N LEU A 66 23.60 -13.84 13.99
CA LEU A 66 25.04 -13.99 14.09
C LEU A 66 25.37 -14.45 15.51
N ASN A 67 26.28 -15.41 15.64
CA ASN A 67 26.85 -15.75 16.95
C ASN A 67 28.08 -14.87 17.24
N GLU A 68 28.64 -14.95 18.44
CA GLU A 68 29.82 -14.17 18.84
C GLU A 68 31.00 -14.31 17.87
N ALA A 69 31.25 -15.52 17.35
CA ALA A 69 32.31 -15.75 16.38
C ALA A 69 32.02 -15.06 15.03
N GLY A 70 30.76 -15.08 14.58
CA GLY A 70 30.34 -14.37 13.38
C GLY A 70 30.39 -12.86 13.52
N HIS A 71 30.10 -12.34 14.73
CA HIS A 71 30.27 -10.93 15.04
C HIS A 71 31.73 -10.48 14.94
N GLN A 72 32.64 -11.21 15.59
CA GLN A 72 34.07 -10.89 15.47
C GLN A 72 34.55 -10.97 14.03
N PHE A 73 34.15 -12.03 13.31
CA PHE A 73 34.58 -12.25 11.93
C PHE A 73 34.07 -11.15 10.97
N ILE A 74 32.81 -10.70 11.12
CA ILE A 74 32.28 -9.62 10.29
C ILE A 74 32.90 -8.27 10.65
N GLU A 75 33.18 -7.99 11.93
CA GLU A 75 33.89 -6.79 12.38
C GLU A 75 35.31 -6.71 11.78
N ASP A 76 36.05 -7.82 11.81
CA ASP A 76 37.39 -7.91 11.23
C ASP A 76 37.36 -7.67 9.70
N MET A 77 36.38 -8.28 9.01
CA MET A 77 36.19 -8.06 7.57
C MET A 77 35.83 -6.61 7.24
N LEU A 78 34.90 -6.02 7.99
CA LEU A 78 34.47 -4.63 7.80
C LEU A 78 35.61 -3.64 8.08
N THR A 79 36.45 -3.93 9.08
CA THR A 79 37.66 -3.16 9.37
C THR A 79 38.66 -3.26 8.23
N GLY A 80 38.87 -4.47 7.68
CA GLY A 80 39.77 -4.72 6.56
C GLY A 80 39.39 -3.99 5.26
N VAL A 81 38.09 -3.74 5.03
CA VAL A 81 37.61 -2.94 3.89
C VAL A 81 37.43 -1.45 4.21
N GLY A 82 37.74 -1.03 5.45
CA GLY A 82 37.66 0.36 5.90
C GLY A 82 36.23 0.89 6.12
N LEU A 83 35.25 0.01 6.29
CA LEU A 83 33.86 0.37 6.61
C LEU A 83 33.61 0.49 8.12
N LEU A 84 34.48 -0.10 8.94
CA LEU A 84 34.48 -0.01 10.40
C LEU A 84 35.85 0.48 10.88
N ALA A 85 35.90 1.35 11.89
CA ALA A 85 37.15 1.83 12.44
C ALA A 85 37.84 0.74 13.30
N GLU A 86 39.17 0.71 13.32
CA GLU A 86 39.92 -0.24 14.13
C GLU A 86 39.55 -0.14 15.62
N GLY A 87 39.15 -1.26 16.21
CA GLY A 87 38.75 -1.36 17.62
C GLY A 87 37.35 -0.83 17.93
N GLU A 88 36.56 -0.47 16.92
CA GLU A 88 35.16 -0.11 17.08
C GLU A 88 34.26 -1.34 16.94
N SER A 89 33.22 -1.46 17.77
CA SER A 89 32.25 -2.53 17.65
C SER A 89 31.11 -2.18 16.70
N LEU A 90 30.63 -3.16 15.96
CA LEU A 90 29.46 -3.09 15.09
C LEU A 90 28.17 -2.83 15.88
N TYR A 91 28.14 -3.17 17.17
CA TYR A 91 27.01 -2.88 18.08
C TYR A 91 27.00 -1.47 18.64
N SER A 92 28.00 -0.64 18.32
CA SER A 92 27.99 0.77 18.75
C SER A 92 26.76 1.48 18.18
N ALA A 93 26.19 2.42 18.95
CA ALA A 93 24.97 3.13 18.54
C ALA A 93 25.10 3.86 17.18
N HIS A 94 26.32 4.23 16.80
CA HIS A 94 26.63 4.91 15.54
C HIS A 94 26.75 3.93 14.36
N ASN A 95 27.01 2.65 14.62
CA ASN A 95 27.17 1.58 13.62
C ASN A 95 25.91 0.74 13.39
N LEU A 96 24.81 1.05 14.07
CA LEU A 96 23.54 0.32 13.91
C LEU A 96 23.06 0.28 12.45
N GLY A 97 23.26 1.35 11.68
CA GLY A 97 22.96 1.35 10.25
C GLY A 97 23.75 0.31 9.47
N LEU A 98 25.06 0.19 9.74
CA LEU A 98 25.94 -0.81 9.12
C LEU A 98 25.51 -2.23 9.51
N LEU A 99 25.18 -2.45 10.77
CA LEU A 99 24.63 -3.72 11.27
C LEU A 99 23.34 -4.10 10.53
N THR A 100 22.42 -3.15 10.32
CA THR A 100 21.20 -3.38 9.52
C THR A 100 21.52 -3.84 8.10
N HIS A 101 22.51 -3.23 7.43
CA HIS A 101 22.90 -3.64 6.08
C HIS A 101 23.53 -5.05 6.05
N VAL A 102 24.34 -5.40 7.07
CA VAL A 102 24.89 -6.76 7.22
C VAL A 102 23.76 -7.79 7.34
N TYR A 103 22.78 -7.55 8.22
CA TYR A 103 21.64 -8.44 8.37
C TYR A 103 20.75 -8.48 7.12
N ALA A 104 20.55 -7.36 6.42
CA ALA A 104 19.83 -7.33 5.15
C ALA A 104 20.54 -8.21 4.09
N GLY A 105 21.87 -8.11 4.00
CA GLY A 105 22.69 -8.97 3.15
C GLY A 105 22.60 -10.44 3.54
N LEU A 106 22.73 -10.77 4.83
CA LEU A 106 22.65 -12.14 5.33
C LEU A 106 21.27 -12.76 5.04
N ARG A 107 20.18 -12.04 5.32
CA ARG A 107 18.81 -12.45 4.99
C ARG A 107 18.65 -12.66 3.47
N ALA A 108 19.09 -11.71 2.65
CA ALA A 108 19.01 -11.82 1.19
C ALA A 108 19.75 -13.06 0.66
N HIS A 109 20.90 -13.42 1.23
CA HIS A 109 21.67 -14.60 0.81
C HIS A 109 21.06 -15.91 1.28
N LYS A 110 20.56 -15.96 2.52
CA LYS A 110 20.24 -17.22 3.21
C LYS A 110 18.75 -17.56 3.29
N LEU A 111 17.87 -16.56 3.20
CA LEU A 111 16.41 -16.75 3.30
C LEU A 111 15.65 -16.45 2.00
N PHE A 112 16.28 -15.78 1.04
CA PHE A 112 15.65 -15.38 -0.22
C PHE A 112 16.37 -16.03 -1.38
N HIS A 113 15.69 -16.96 -2.04
CA HIS A 113 16.18 -17.74 -3.16
C HIS A 113 15.44 -17.35 -4.44
N ARG A 114 16.22 -17.23 -5.51
CA ARG A 114 15.69 -16.95 -6.83
C ARG A 114 14.77 -18.09 -7.28
N ASN A 115 13.63 -17.71 -7.87
CA ASN A 115 12.53 -18.58 -8.31
C ASN A 115 11.70 -19.22 -7.19
N ILE A 116 11.87 -18.79 -5.93
CA ILE A 116 10.99 -19.16 -4.81
C ILE A 116 10.34 -17.90 -4.26
N GLU A 117 11.10 -17.05 -3.57
CA GLU A 117 10.59 -15.81 -2.95
C GLU A 117 10.56 -14.63 -3.93
N TYR A 118 11.43 -14.64 -4.94
CA TYR A 118 11.51 -13.60 -5.96
C TYR A 118 11.99 -14.13 -7.30
N ILE A 119 11.69 -13.39 -8.36
CA ILE A 119 12.26 -13.58 -9.69
C ILE A 119 12.96 -12.30 -10.15
N VAL A 120 13.86 -12.45 -11.12
CA VAL A 120 14.48 -11.30 -11.80
C VAL A 120 13.85 -11.18 -13.18
N GLN A 121 13.16 -10.08 -13.42
CA GLN A 121 12.49 -9.78 -14.68
C GLN A 121 12.81 -8.35 -15.10
N ASP A 122 13.18 -8.14 -16.36
CA ASP A 122 13.54 -6.83 -16.93
C ASP A 122 14.59 -6.05 -16.12
N GLY A 123 15.53 -6.78 -15.51
CA GLY A 123 16.59 -6.20 -14.67
C GLY A 123 16.12 -5.72 -13.30
N GLN A 124 14.92 -6.12 -12.86
CA GLN A 124 14.34 -5.77 -11.55
C GLN A 124 13.97 -7.02 -10.76
N VAL A 125 13.99 -6.89 -9.43
CA VAL A 125 13.51 -7.92 -8.50
C VAL A 125 11.99 -7.82 -8.38
N VAL A 126 11.28 -8.90 -8.69
CA VAL A 126 9.83 -9.01 -8.54
C VAL A 126 9.54 -10.11 -7.52
N LEU A 127 8.83 -9.76 -6.44
CA LEU A 127 8.49 -10.71 -5.39
C LEU A 127 7.42 -11.71 -5.87
N VAL A 128 7.49 -12.93 -5.37
CA VAL A 128 6.49 -13.98 -5.59
C VAL A 128 5.74 -14.23 -4.29
N ASP A 129 4.42 -14.27 -4.36
CA ASP A 129 3.57 -14.62 -3.21
C ASP A 129 3.66 -16.12 -2.95
N GLU A 130 4.12 -16.50 -1.75
CA GLU A 130 4.29 -17.89 -1.33
C GLU A 130 2.99 -18.70 -1.32
N HIS A 131 1.83 -18.05 -1.13
CA HIS A 131 0.55 -18.75 -1.07
C HIS A 131 -0.07 -18.97 -2.45
N THR A 132 0.11 -17.99 -3.35
CA THR A 132 -0.59 -17.98 -4.64
C THR A 132 0.34 -18.25 -5.83
N GLY A 133 1.65 -18.17 -5.65
CA GLY A 133 2.67 -18.24 -6.70
C GLY A 133 2.64 -17.06 -7.67
N ARG A 134 1.85 -16.02 -7.39
CA ARG A 134 1.69 -14.86 -8.27
C ARG A 134 2.84 -13.87 -8.05
N THR A 135 3.25 -13.21 -9.13
CA THR A 135 4.19 -12.11 -9.05
C THR A 135 3.50 -10.87 -8.48
N MET A 136 4.21 -10.14 -7.62
CA MET A 136 3.74 -8.91 -6.97
C MET A 136 4.56 -7.70 -7.47
N PRO A 137 4.33 -7.22 -8.70
CA PRO A 137 5.05 -6.08 -9.24
C PRO A 137 4.76 -4.81 -8.43
N GLY A 138 5.80 -3.99 -8.22
CA GLY A 138 5.71 -2.74 -7.45
C GLY A 138 5.80 -2.89 -5.93
N ARG A 139 5.72 -4.12 -5.39
CA ARG A 139 5.96 -4.37 -3.96
C ARG A 139 7.45 -4.51 -3.69
N ARG A 140 7.95 -3.79 -2.69
CA ARG A 140 9.35 -3.87 -2.22
C ARG A 140 9.40 -4.34 -0.77
N LEU A 141 10.51 -4.98 -0.40
CA LEU A 141 10.77 -5.40 0.98
C LEU A 141 11.36 -4.21 1.76
N SER A 142 11.02 -4.12 3.04
CA SER A 142 11.49 -3.08 3.95
C SER A 142 12.91 -3.34 4.47
N GLU A 143 13.46 -2.38 5.23
CA GLU A 143 14.75 -2.50 5.94
C GLU A 143 15.93 -2.83 5.04
N GLY A 144 15.96 -2.27 3.82
CA GLY A 144 17.08 -2.48 2.90
C GLY A 144 17.18 -3.87 2.28
N LEU A 145 16.26 -4.79 2.62
CA LEU A 145 16.32 -6.17 2.17
C LEU A 145 16.14 -6.29 0.65
N HIS A 146 15.30 -5.43 0.05
CA HIS A 146 15.11 -5.44 -1.40
C HIS A 146 16.38 -5.00 -2.13
N GLN A 147 17.06 -3.96 -1.63
CA GLN A 147 18.35 -3.48 -2.14
C GLN A 147 19.45 -4.53 -1.97
N ALA A 148 19.45 -5.27 -0.86
CA ALA A 148 20.37 -6.37 -0.65
C ALA A 148 20.16 -7.53 -1.67
N ILE A 149 18.91 -7.82 -2.06
CA ILE A 149 18.61 -8.79 -3.13
C ILE A 149 19.04 -8.25 -4.50
N GLU A 150 18.79 -6.97 -4.78
CA GLU A 150 19.27 -6.31 -6.00
C GLU A 150 20.80 -6.41 -6.10
N ALA A 151 21.53 -6.16 -5.00
CA ALA A 151 22.98 -6.31 -4.92
C ALA A 151 23.43 -7.76 -5.13
N LYS A 152 22.76 -8.73 -4.50
CA LYS A 152 23.03 -10.18 -4.63
C LYS A 152 22.94 -10.64 -6.09
N GLU A 153 21.96 -10.15 -6.83
CA GLU A 153 21.74 -10.50 -8.25
C GLU A 153 22.55 -9.62 -9.23
N ASN A 154 23.39 -8.71 -8.73
CA ASN A 154 24.16 -7.74 -9.53
C ASN A 154 23.28 -6.83 -10.40
N LEU A 155 22.14 -6.41 -9.87
CA LEU A 155 21.21 -5.49 -10.54
C LEU A 155 21.48 -4.03 -10.14
N ASN A 156 20.84 -3.10 -10.85
CA ASN A 156 20.88 -1.69 -10.48
C ASN A 156 20.13 -1.48 -9.16
N ILE A 157 20.87 -1.18 -8.09
CA ILE A 157 20.33 -0.93 -6.76
C ILE A 157 19.57 0.39 -6.78
N GLN A 158 18.30 0.37 -6.43
CA GLN A 158 17.52 1.60 -6.37
C GLN A 158 17.60 2.20 -4.96
N ALA A 159 17.73 3.53 -4.90
CA ALA A 159 17.74 4.26 -3.64
C ALA A 159 16.56 3.86 -2.74
N GLU A 160 16.85 3.68 -1.45
CA GLU A 160 15.82 3.44 -0.46
C GLU A 160 14.92 4.67 -0.34
N SER A 161 13.61 4.44 -0.26
CA SER A 161 12.68 5.46 0.20
C SER A 161 12.64 5.36 1.72
N GLN A 162 13.17 6.36 2.39
CA GLN A 162 13.14 6.42 3.85
C GLN A 162 11.95 7.27 4.31
N THR A 163 11.18 6.75 5.24
CA THR A 163 10.15 7.53 5.94
C THR A 163 10.83 8.53 6.86
N LEU A 164 10.77 9.82 6.51
CA LEU A 164 11.33 10.92 7.30
C LEU A 164 10.40 11.32 8.44
N ALA A 165 9.09 11.31 8.16
CA ALA A 165 8.06 11.59 9.14
C ALA A 165 6.81 10.80 8.77
N SER A 166 6.09 10.33 9.79
CA SER A 166 4.76 9.78 9.62
C SER A 166 3.84 10.25 10.74
N THR A 167 2.57 10.42 10.41
CA THR A 167 1.50 10.64 11.38
C THR A 167 0.22 10.03 10.84
N THR A 168 -0.73 9.72 11.72
CA THR A 168 -2.06 9.32 11.27
C THR A 168 -2.98 10.53 11.26
N PHE A 169 -4.03 10.52 10.42
CA PHE A 169 -5.02 11.60 10.43
C PHE A 169 -5.66 11.76 11.82
N GLN A 170 -5.94 10.66 12.52
CA GLN A 170 -6.48 10.69 13.88
C GLN A 170 -5.59 11.53 14.81
N ASN A 171 -4.30 11.23 14.84
CA ASN A 171 -3.36 11.93 15.71
C ASN A 171 -3.15 13.38 15.27
N TYR A 172 -3.05 13.64 13.97
CA TYR A 172 -2.90 14.99 13.43
C TYR A 172 -4.06 15.91 13.84
N PHE A 173 -5.31 15.46 13.67
CA PHE A 173 -6.48 16.27 14.04
C PHE A 173 -6.66 16.44 15.55
N ARG A 174 -6.18 15.50 16.37
CA ARG A 174 -6.18 15.62 17.84
C ARG A 174 -5.20 16.67 18.36
N LEU A 175 -4.26 17.15 17.54
CA LEU A 175 -3.39 18.27 17.91
C LEU A 175 -4.12 19.62 17.96
N TYR A 176 -5.29 19.72 17.32
CA TYR A 176 -6.06 20.96 17.28
C TYR A 176 -6.79 21.17 18.61
N ASN A 177 -6.66 22.38 19.19
CA ASN A 177 -7.36 22.76 20.43
C ASN A 177 -8.90 22.64 20.32
N LYS A 178 -9.44 22.81 19.12
CA LYS A 178 -10.86 22.67 18.81
C LYS A 178 -11.02 21.95 17.49
N LEU A 179 -11.72 20.82 17.51
CA LEU A 179 -12.06 20.03 16.34
C LEU A 179 -13.58 20.02 16.15
N SER A 180 -14.03 20.26 14.94
CA SER A 180 -15.45 20.19 14.54
C SER A 180 -15.55 19.82 13.07
N GLY A 181 -16.64 19.16 12.70
CA GLY A 181 -16.86 18.60 11.37
C GLY A 181 -18.28 18.78 10.86
N MET A 182 -18.46 18.63 9.55
CA MET A 182 -19.76 18.52 8.90
C MET A 182 -19.66 17.49 7.77
N THR A 183 -20.74 16.76 7.54
CA THR A 183 -20.95 15.82 6.42
C THR A 183 -22.44 15.43 6.38
N GLY A 184 -22.90 14.90 5.25
CA GLY A 184 -24.28 14.40 5.09
C GLY A 184 -24.52 13.01 5.70
N THR A 185 -23.46 12.27 6.04
CA THR A 185 -23.49 10.81 6.27
C THR A 185 -22.85 10.38 7.59
N ALA A 186 -22.73 11.27 8.58
CA ALA A 186 -22.04 10.97 9.85
C ALA A 186 -22.83 10.11 10.86
N ASP A 187 -24.16 10.01 10.74
CA ASP A 187 -24.98 9.40 11.80
C ASP A 187 -24.71 7.91 11.99
N THR A 188 -24.39 7.19 10.91
CA THR A 188 -24.03 5.76 10.98
C THR A 188 -22.72 5.53 11.73
N GLU A 189 -21.75 6.45 11.57
CA GLU A 189 -20.42 6.38 12.18
C GLU A 189 -20.31 7.19 13.49
N ALA A 190 -21.45 7.61 14.07
CA ALA A 190 -21.47 8.49 15.24
C ALA A 190 -20.70 7.91 16.44
N PHE A 191 -20.75 6.59 16.62
CA PHE A 191 -20.00 5.90 17.66
C PHE A 191 -18.49 6.02 17.45
N GLU A 192 -18.01 5.84 16.22
CA GLU A 192 -16.59 5.91 15.88
C GLU A 192 -16.04 7.33 16.04
N PHE A 193 -16.79 8.36 15.60
CA PHE A 193 -16.44 9.77 15.83
C PHE A 193 -16.27 10.09 17.31
N HIS A 194 -17.18 9.59 18.16
CA HIS A 194 -17.09 9.83 19.59
C HIS A 194 -15.89 9.10 20.21
N GLN A 195 -15.66 7.84 19.86
CA GLN A 195 -14.59 7.04 20.43
C GLN A 195 -13.19 7.55 20.04
N ILE A 196 -13.00 7.91 18.77
CA ILE A 196 -11.66 8.27 18.25
C ILE A 196 -11.35 9.75 18.50
N TYR A 197 -12.33 10.63 18.31
CA TYR A 197 -12.12 12.08 18.29
C TYR A 197 -12.85 12.84 19.41
N GLY A 198 -13.69 12.16 20.20
CA GLY A 198 -14.54 12.82 21.20
C GLY A 198 -15.63 13.69 20.58
N LEU A 199 -15.96 13.48 19.30
CA LEU A 199 -16.94 14.28 18.57
C LEU A 199 -18.34 13.67 18.70
N SER A 200 -19.29 14.45 19.18
CA SER A 200 -20.71 14.08 19.13
C SER A 200 -21.30 14.44 17.77
N VAL A 201 -22.06 13.51 17.18
CA VAL A 201 -22.79 13.75 15.94
C VAL A 201 -24.20 14.28 16.27
N MET A 202 -24.61 15.32 15.56
CA MET A 202 -25.96 15.89 15.66
C MET A 202 -26.56 15.95 14.26
N VAL A 203 -27.66 15.23 14.05
CA VAL A 203 -28.41 15.26 12.79
C VAL A 203 -29.18 16.58 12.70
N ILE A 204 -28.78 17.43 11.75
CA ILE A 204 -29.46 18.69 11.48
C ILE A 204 -30.63 18.42 10.53
N PRO A 205 -31.87 18.82 10.86
CA PRO A 205 -33.01 18.64 9.98
C PRO A 205 -32.83 19.34 8.63
N PRO A 206 -33.27 18.73 7.51
CA PRO A 206 -33.18 19.36 6.21
C PRO A 206 -34.11 20.58 6.11
N ASN A 207 -33.73 21.58 5.33
CA ASN A 207 -34.53 22.78 5.08
C ASN A 207 -35.87 22.48 4.36
N LYS A 208 -35.95 21.36 3.64
CA LYS A 208 -37.17 20.89 2.96
C LYS A 208 -37.43 19.43 3.29
N PRO A 209 -38.71 18.99 3.29
CA PRO A 209 -39.05 17.57 3.42
C PRO A 209 -38.37 16.75 2.33
N LEU A 210 -37.84 15.58 2.70
CA LEU A 210 -37.20 14.66 1.78
C LEU A 210 -38.26 14.00 0.88
N ALA A 211 -38.14 14.21 -0.43
CA ALA A 211 -39.02 13.59 -1.44
C ALA A 211 -38.34 12.44 -2.20
N ARG A 212 -37.09 12.10 -1.84
CA ARG A 212 -36.34 11.01 -2.45
C ARG A 212 -37.02 9.67 -2.13
N LYS A 213 -37.15 8.81 -3.14
CA LYS A 213 -37.69 7.47 -2.99
C LYS A 213 -36.54 6.49 -3.08
N ASP A 214 -36.21 5.86 -1.96
CA ASP A 214 -35.20 4.82 -1.88
C ASP A 214 -35.89 3.47 -2.10
N TYR A 215 -35.57 2.81 -3.21
CA TYR A 215 -36.12 1.50 -3.58
C TYR A 215 -35.31 0.38 -2.92
N ASN A 216 -35.89 -0.82 -2.79
CA ASN A 216 -35.18 -1.98 -2.26
C ASN A 216 -34.06 -2.43 -3.19
N ASP A 217 -32.99 -2.96 -2.61
CA ASP A 217 -31.87 -3.52 -3.35
C ASP A 217 -32.29 -4.71 -4.22
N LEU A 218 -31.70 -4.78 -5.42
CA LEU A 218 -31.87 -5.90 -6.34
C LEU A 218 -30.59 -6.74 -6.38
N VAL A 219 -30.71 -8.02 -6.05
CA VAL A 219 -29.59 -8.96 -6.01
C VAL A 219 -29.76 -9.99 -7.13
N PHE A 220 -28.69 -10.19 -7.91
CA PHE A 220 -28.67 -11.09 -9.07
C PHE A 220 -27.66 -12.22 -8.83
N LEU A 221 -27.86 -13.35 -9.52
CA LEU A 221 -26.98 -14.52 -9.38
C LEU A 221 -25.62 -14.29 -10.05
N THR A 222 -25.63 -13.64 -11.22
CA THR A 222 -24.43 -13.37 -12.01
C THR A 222 -24.23 -11.87 -12.25
N ALA A 223 -22.98 -11.49 -12.51
CA ALA A 223 -22.65 -10.11 -12.87
C ALA A 223 -23.28 -9.71 -14.21
N GLU A 224 -23.36 -10.64 -15.16
CA GLU A 224 -23.95 -10.42 -16.48
C GLU A 224 -25.44 -10.08 -16.38
N GLU A 225 -26.20 -10.83 -15.58
CA GLU A 225 -27.61 -10.53 -15.29
C GLU A 225 -27.77 -9.16 -14.63
N LYS A 226 -26.91 -8.85 -13.66
CA LYS A 226 -26.90 -7.54 -12.99
C LYS A 226 -26.69 -6.40 -13.98
N TYR A 227 -25.68 -6.49 -14.85
CA TYR A 227 -25.40 -5.44 -15.84
C TYR A 227 -26.52 -5.31 -16.87
N ALA A 228 -27.09 -6.42 -17.34
CA ALA A 228 -28.24 -6.40 -18.25
C ALA A 228 -29.46 -5.72 -17.60
N ALA A 229 -29.72 -5.99 -16.33
CA ALA A 229 -30.80 -5.34 -15.58
C ALA A 229 -30.56 -3.83 -15.41
N ILE A 230 -29.33 -3.43 -15.06
CA ILE A 230 -28.96 -2.00 -14.95
C ILE A 230 -29.18 -1.27 -16.27
N ILE A 231 -28.75 -1.85 -17.40
CA ILE A 231 -28.92 -1.24 -18.73
C ILE A 231 -30.40 -1.08 -19.08
N ASN A 232 -31.23 -2.08 -18.77
CA ASN A 232 -32.67 -2.00 -19.01
C ASN A 232 -33.32 -0.88 -18.18
N ASP A 233 -32.95 -0.75 -16.91
CA ASP A 233 -33.45 0.30 -16.03
C ASP A 233 -33.00 1.69 -16.50
N ILE A 234 -31.74 1.83 -16.93
CA ILE A 234 -31.21 3.06 -17.54
C ILE A 234 -32.04 3.45 -18.77
N LYS A 235 -32.30 2.50 -19.68
CA LYS A 235 -33.13 2.75 -20.87
C LYS A 235 -34.52 3.24 -20.47
N GLU A 236 -35.18 2.56 -19.54
CA GLU A 236 -36.51 2.95 -19.06
C GLU A 236 -36.50 4.38 -18.49
N CYS A 237 -35.54 4.70 -17.61
CA CYS A 237 -35.35 6.04 -17.07
C CYS A 237 -35.20 7.09 -18.18
N MET A 238 -34.32 6.83 -19.15
CA MET A 238 -34.01 7.78 -20.21
C MET A 238 -35.19 7.97 -21.18
N THR A 239 -35.99 6.93 -21.46
CA THR A 239 -37.22 7.10 -22.26
C THR A 239 -38.23 8.05 -21.62
N GLN A 240 -38.24 8.12 -20.28
CA GLN A 240 -39.06 9.06 -19.51
C GLN A 240 -38.41 10.45 -19.35
N GLY A 241 -37.22 10.66 -19.92
CA GLY A 241 -36.43 11.88 -19.76
C GLY A 241 -35.80 12.05 -18.39
N ARG A 242 -35.77 11.00 -17.55
CA ARG A 242 -35.18 11.04 -16.20
C ARG A 242 -33.64 11.03 -16.29
N PRO A 243 -32.93 11.96 -15.64
CA PRO A 243 -31.47 11.90 -15.53
C PRO A 243 -31.05 10.71 -14.67
N VAL A 244 -29.91 10.11 -15.00
CA VAL A 244 -29.38 8.93 -14.31
C VAL A 244 -27.91 9.12 -13.95
N LEU A 245 -27.57 8.80 -12.71
CA LEU A 245 -26.21 8.73 -12.20
C LEU A 245 -25.92 7.29 -11.77
N VAL A 246 -24.92 6.66 -12.40
CA VAL A 246 -24.49 5.29 -12.12
C VAL A 246 -23.20 5.34 -11.30
N GLY A 247 -23.25 4.86 -10.06
CA GLY A 247 -22.06 4.75 -9.20
C GLY A 247 -21.34 3.42 -9.40
N THR A 248 -20.01 3.46 -9.51
CA THR A 248 -19.15 2.28 -9.55
C THR A 248 -18.04 2.40 -8.51
N ALA A 249 -17.42 1.28 -8.12
CA ALA A 249 -16.36 1.27 -7.13
C ALA A 249 -14.96 1.52 -7.74
N THR A 250 -14.74 1.13 -8.99
CA THR A 250 -13.42 1.15 -9.62
C THR A 250 -13.48 1.70 -11.04
N ILE A 251 -12.36 2.24 -11.53
CA ILE A 251 -12.26 2.73 -12.91
C ILE A 251 -12.57 1.58 -13.90
N GLU A 252 -12.07 0.38 -13.64
CA GLU A 252 -12.32 -0.80 -14.49
C GLU A 252 -13.82 -1.11 -14.63
N THR A 253 -14.57 -1.04 -13.53
CA THR A 253 -16.02 -1.26 -13.56
C THR A 253 -16.77 -0.12 -14.27
N SER A 254 -16.28 1.12 -14.19
CA SER A 254 -16.79 2.24 -15.00
C SER A 254 -16.55 2.04 -16.49
N GLU A 255 -15.33 1.68 -16.89
CA GLU A 255 -14.98 1.43 -18.29
C GLU A 255 -15.75 0.24 -18.86
N HIS A 256 -15.95 -0.80 -18.05
CA HIS A 256 -16.78 -1.93 -18.43
C HIS A 256 -18.24 -1.52 -18.66
N MET A 257 -18.83 -0.76 -17.73
CA MET A 257 -20.20 -0.22 -17.89
C MET A 257 -20.31 0.69 -19.12
N SER A 258 -19.33 1.57 -19.32
CA SER A 258 -19.24 2.47 -20.48
C SER A 258 -19.25 1.69 -21.79
N THR A 259 -18.41 0.65 -21.88
CA THR A 259 -18.36 -0.25 -23.05
C THR A 259 -19.70 -0.94 -23.32
N LEU A 260 -20.43 -1.34 -22.28
CA LEU A 260 -21.74 -1.96 -22.43
C LEU A 260 -22.80 -0.95 -22.92
N LEU A 261 -22.75 0.29 -22.42
CA LEU A 261 -23.65 1.36 -22.86
C LEU A 261 -23.38 1.79 -24.31
N ASP A 262 -22.11 1.83 -24.73
CA ASP A 262 -21.71 2.11 -26.11
C ASP A 262 -22.24 1.06 -27.09
N LYS A 263 -22.21 -0.23 -26.71
CA LYS A 263 -22.78 -1.32 -27.52
C LYS A 263 -24.28 -1.15 -27.75
N GLU A 264 -24.98 -0.53 -26.79
CA GLU A 264 -26.40 -0.23 -26.85
C GLU A 264 -26.70 1.15 -27.46
N GLY A 265 -25.66 1.90 -27.85
CA GLY A 265 -25.78 3.23 -28.47
C GLY A 265 -26.26 4.33 -27.51
N ILE A 266 -26.01 4.19 -26.21
CA ILE A 266 -26.45 5.13 -25.18
C ILE A 266 -25.36 6.15 -24.88
N GLU A 267 -25.60 7.42 -25.21
CA GLU A 267 -24.68 8.51 -24.90
C GLU A 267 -24.57 8.71 -23.38
N HIS A 268 -23.33 8.78 -22.88
CA HIS A 268 -23.05 8.94 -21.46
C HIS A 268 -21.73 9.68 -21.23
N LYS A 269 -21.53 10.14 -19.99
CA LYS A 269 -20.27 10.76 -19.53
C LYS A 269 -19.68 9.96 -18.38
N VAL A 270 -18.34 9.92 -18.28
CA VAL A 270 -17.63 9.16 -17.23
C VAL A 270 -16.79 10.11 -16.38
N LEU A 271 -16.90 9.98 -15.06
CA LEU A 271 -16.12 10.70 -14.05
C LEU A 271 -15.17 9.72 -13.35
N ASN A 272 -13.86 9.93 -13.52
CA ASN A 272 -12.82 8.99 -13.07
C ASN A 272 -11.86 9.59 -12.03
N ALA A 273 -12.23 10.69 -11.36
CA ALA A 273 -11.46 11.37 -10.32
C ALA A 273 -10.02 11.78 -10.74
N LYS A 274 -9.80 12.00 -12.06
CA LYS A 274 -8.49 12.41 -12.61
C LYS A 274 -8.41 13.91 -12.90
N PHE A 275 -9.54 14.59 -13.09
CA PHE A 275 -9.58 15.99 -13.54
C PHE A 275 -10.70 16.78 -12.85
N HIS A 276 -10.45 17.23 -11.62
CA HIS A 276 -11.46 17.89 -10.78
C HIS A 276 -12.23 19.05 -11.46
N GLU A 277 -11.54 19.90 -12.23
CA GLU A 277 -12.17 21.07 -12.86
C GLU A 277 -13.18 20.68 -13.96
N LYS A 278 -12.86 19.67 -14.78
CA LYS A 278 -13.77 19.16 -15.82
C LYS A 278 -14.91 18.33 -15.22
N GLU A 279 -14.67 17.67 -14.09
CA GLU A 279 -15.68 16.87 -13.40
C GLU A 279 -16.81 17.74 -12.85
N ALA A 280 -16.49 18.92 -12.32
CA ALA A 280 -17.47 19.90 -11.86
C ALA A 280 -18.40 20.36 -13.00
N GLU A 281 -17.87 20.60 -14.20
CA GLU A 281 -18.67 20.98 -15.36
C GLU A 281 -19.61 19.86 -15.82
N ILE A 282 -19.13 18.61 -15.78
CA ILE A 282 -19.93 17.44 -16.16
C ILE A 282 -21.05 17.21 -15.16
N ILE A 283 -20.75 17.19 -13.85
CA ILE A 283 -21.76 16.92 -12.81
C ILE A 283 -22.82 18.03 -12.76
N ALA A 284 -22.44 19.29 -13.00
CA ALA A 284 -23.38 20.41 -13.09
C ALA A 284 -24.43 20.23 -14.19
N GLN A 285 -24.14 19.42 -15.23
CA GLN A 285 -25.08 19.10 -16.30
C GLN A 285 -25.77 17.73 -16.14
N ALA A 286 -25.42 16.93 -15.13
CA ALA A 286 -25.94 15.58 -14.93
C ALA A 286 -27.44 15.54 -14.60
N GLY A 287 -28.01 16.64 -14.09
CA GLY A 287 -29.44 16.76 -13.80
C GLY A 287 -30.33 17.10 -15.00
N ARG A 288 -29.78 17.27 -16.20
CA ARG A 288 -30.57 17.59 -17.40
C ARG A 288 -31.43 16.41 -17.85
N PRO A 289 -32.63 16.63 -18.41
CA PRO A 289 -33.45 15.55 -18.93
C PRO A 289 -32.69 14.67 -19.93
N GLY A 290 -32.72 13.35 -19.70
CA GLY A 290 -32.02 12.36 -20.52
C GLY A 290 -30.50 12.32 -20.36
N ALA A 291 -29.90 13.03 -19.39
CA ALA A 291 -28.48 12.92 -19.12
C ALA A 291 -28.14 11.62 -18.39
N LEU A 292 -27.05 10.96 -18.80
CA LEU A 292 -26.49 9.78 -18.14
C LEU A 292 -25.02 10.03 -17.78
N THR A 293 -24.70 9.86 -16.50
CA THR A 293 -23.34 10.02 -15.97
C THR A 293 -22.93 8.79 -15.18
N ILE A 294 -21.70 8.32 -15.39
CA ILE A 294 -21.07 7.25 -14.61
C ILE A 294 -20.05 7.90 -13.68
N ALA A 295 -20.11 7.61 -12.37
CA ALA A 295 -19.22 8.15 -11.37
C ALA A 295 -18.44 7.05 -10.65
N THR A 296 -17.12 7.09 -10.80
CA THR A 296 -16.20 6.16 -10.13
C THR A 296 -15.90 6.62 -8.72
N ASN A 297 -16.14 5.77 -7.72
CA ASN A 297 -15.80 5.99 -6.31
C ASN A 297 -16.18 7.39 -5.81
N MET A 298 -17.43 7.81 -6.06
CA MET A 298 -17.96 9.14 -5.73
C MET A 298 -17.23 10.32 -6.40
N ALA A 299 -16.65 10.12 -7.59
CA ALA A 299 -16.12 11.20 -8.42
C ALA A 299 -17.21 12.26 -8.70
N GLY A 300 -16.82 13.54 -8.62
CA GLY A 300 -17.77 14.66 -8.66
C GLY A 300 -18.47 14.94 -7.33
N ARG A 301 -17.90 14.52 -6.19
CA ARG A 301 -18.37 14.90 -4.85
C ARG A 301 -18.34 16.42 -4.67
N GLY A 302 -19.48 17.00 -4.32
CA GLY A 302 -19.72 18.45 -4.23
C GLY A 302 -20.87 18.87 -5.15
#